data_AF-A0A524BCT8-F1
#
_entry.id   AF-A0A524BCT8-F1
#
_cell.length_a   1.000
_cell.length_b   1.000
_cell.length_c   1.000
_cell.angle_alpha   90.00
_cell.angle_beta   90.00
_cell.angle_gamma   90.00
#
_symmetry.space_group_name_H-M   'P 1'
#
loop_
_entity.id
_entity.type
_entity.pdbx_description
1 polymer ?
#
loop_
_entity_poly.entity_id
_entity_poly.type
_entity_poly.pdbx_seq_one_letter_code
_entity_poly.pdbx_strand_id
1 'polypeptide(L)' 'MKEFRHQLGYRTVDDAIEFLMAGLATLPVLLMLTGHVILGASVLCALIIALALVGRFASPDKPGKPKDRLHR' A
#
# COMPACT_ATOMS: atom_id res chain seq x y z
N MET A 1 -2.48 -3.91 20.95
CA MET A 1 -2.47 -3.69 19.47
C MET A 1 -2.72 -2.24 19.03
N LYS A 2 -3.18 -1.31 19.89
CA LYS A 2 -3.36 0.11 19.49
C LYS A 2 -2.05 0.91 19.44
N GLU A 3 -1.09 0.57 20.30
CA GLU A 3 0.17 1.33 20.50
C GLU A 3 1.17 1.27 19.32
N PHE A 4 1.21 0.19 18.55
CA PHE A 4 2.19 0.03 17.46
C PHE A 4 1.92 0.90 16.22
N ARG A 5 0.67 1.34 16.02
CA ARG A 5 0.30 2.17 14.86
C ARG A 5 0.82 3.61 14.98
N HIS A 6 0.97 4.12 16.19
CA HIS A 6 1.35 5.51 16.43
C HIS A 6 2.87 5.76 16.31
N GLN A 7 3.70 4.72 16.38
CA GLN A 7 5.16 4.83 16.25
C GLN A 7 5.67 4.76 14.81
N LEU A 8 4.84 4.32 13.86
CA LEU A 8 5.21 4.21 12.44
C LEU A 8 4.76 5.41 11.59
N GLY A 9 4.13 6.44 12.19
CA GLY A 9 3.70 7.65 11.47
C GLY A 9 2.49 7.47 10.54
N TYR A 10 1.94 6.26 10.41
CA TYR A 10 0.75 5.99 9.60
C TYR A 10 -0.50 6.55 10.26
N ARG A 11 -1.01 7.65 9.71
CA ARG A 11 -2.19 8.33 10.23
C ARG A 11 -3.47 7.77 9.61
N THR A 12 -3.37 7.18 8.41
CA THR A 12 -4.48 6.59 7.65
C THR A 12 -4.08 5.25 7.00
N VAL A 13 -5.08 4.49 6.55
CA VAL A 13 -4.88 3.27 5.76
C VAL A 13 -4.25 3.60 4.40
N ASP A 14 -4.59 4.77 3.84
CA ASP A 14 -4.03 5.26 2.57
C ASP A 14 -2.52 5.47 2.64
N ASP A 15 -2.00 6.08 3.71
CA ASP A 15 -0.55 6.23 3.90
C ASP A 15 0.16 4.86 3.84
N ALA A 16 -0.42 3.84 4.47
CA ALA A 16 0.13 2.49 4.51
C ALA A 16 0.11 1.81 3.13
N ILE A 17 -0.94 2.06 2.34
CA ILE A 17 -1.03 1.58 0.97
C ILE A 17 0.00 2.29 0.09
N GLU A 18 0.18 3.60 0.24
CA GLU A 18 1.17 4.38 -0.51
C GLU A 18 2.59 3.86 -0.27
N PHE A 19 2.95 3.58 0.99
CA PHE A 19 4.24 2.99 1.31
C PHE A 19 4.42 1.59 0.74
N LEU A 20 3.41 0.73 0.83
CA LEU A 20 3.46 -0.62 0.27
C LEU A 20 3.59 -0.59 -1.25
N MET A 21 2.92 0.35 -1.92
CA MET A 21 3.05 0.57 -3.36
C MET A 21 4.45 1.06 -3.73
N ALA A 22 5.02 2.01 -2.99
CA ALA A 22 6.40 2.46 -3.19
C ALA A 22 7.40 1.31 -3.00
N GLY A 23 7.21 0.48 -1.96
CA GLY A 23 8.01 -0.72 -1.70
C GLY A 23 7.90 -1.76 -2.81
N LEU A 24 6.68 -2.03 -3.32
CA LEU A 24 6.43 -2.96 -4.42
C LEU A 24 7.14 -2.56 -5.71
N ALA A 25 7.16 -1.26 -6.02
CA ALA A 25 7.79 -0.74 -7.23
C ALA A 25 9.33 -0.76 -7.17
N THR A 26 9.92 -0.71 -5.97
CA THR A 26 11.36 -0.48 -5.79
C THR A 26 12.11 -1.71 -5.28
N LEU A 27 11.72 -2.28 -4.14
CA LEU A 27 12.52 -3.28 -3.43
C LEU A 27 12.70 -4.59 -4.21
N PRO A 28 11.63 -5.24 -4.74
CA PRO A 28 11.77 -6.48 -5.49
C PRO A 28 12.64 -6.31 -6.74
N VAL A 29 12.44 -5.21 -7.47
CA VAL A 29 13.16 -4.90 -8.71
C VAL A 29 14.64 -4.71 -8.41
N LEU A 30 14.98 -3.94 -7.38
CA LEU A 30 16.37 -3.70 -7.00
C LEU A 30 17.09 -5.00 -6.56
N LEU A 31 16.39 -5.86 -5.81
CA LEU A 31 16.92 -7.16 -5.40
C LEU A 31 17.13 -8.09 -6.61
N MET A 32 16.20 -8.12 -7.55
CA MET A 32 16.32 -8.94 -8.76
C MET A 32 17.43 -8.44 -9.68
N LEU A 33 17.57 -7.13 -9.86
CA LEU A 33 18.64 -6.54 -10.67
C LEU A 33 20.03 -6.78 -10.10
N THR A 34 20.16 -6.90 -8.77
CA THR A 34 21.42 -7.21 -8.10
C THR A 34 21.73 -8.71 -8.00
N GLY A 35 20.94 -9.56 -8.67
CA GLY A 35 21.14 -11.01 -8.70
C GLY A 35 20.47 -11.79 -7.57
N HIS A 36 19.79 -11.12 -6.64
CA HIS A 36 19.09 -11.74 -5.51
C HIS A 36 17.65 -12.15 -5.88
N VAL A 37 17.48 -12.94 -6.95
CA VAL A 37 16.15 -13.23 -7.53
C VAL A 37 15.20 -13.91 -6.54
N ILE A 38 15.67 -14.91 -5.80
CA ILE A 38 14.83 -15.63 -4.81
C ILE A 38 14.40 -14.69 -3.68
N LEU A 39 15.31 -13.84 -3.21
CA LEU A 39 15.02 -12.85 -2.16
C LEU A 39 14.08 -11.76 -2.68
N GLY A 40 14.26 -11.30 -3.92
CA GLY A 40 13.34 -10.36 -4.56
C GLY A 40 11.94 -10.95 -4.70
N ALA A 41 11.82 -12.23 -5.05
CA ALA A 41 10.54 -12.92 -5.15
C ALA A 41 9.86 -13.08 -3.77
N SER A 42 10.62 -13.43 -2.72
CA SER A 42 10.05 -13.55 -1.37
C SER A 42 9.59 -12.20 -0.82
N VAL A 43 10.35 -11.13 -1.06
CA VAL A 43 9.99 -9.75 -0.71
C VAL A 43 8.74 -9.31 -1.48
N LEU A 44 8.66 -9.60 -2.78
CA LEU A 44 7.47 -9.31 -3.59
C LEU A 44 6.22 -10.01 -3.01
N CYS A 45 6.32 -11.31 -2.74
CA CYS A 45 5.22 -12.07 -2.15
C CYS A 45 4.79 -11.50 -0.79
N ALA A 46 5.75 -11.15 0.08
CA ALA A 46 5.47 -10.56 1.38
C ALA A 46 4.74 -9.21 1.26
N LEU A 47 5.18 -8.34 0.34
CA LEU A 47 4.56 -7.04 0.11
C LEU A 47 3.15 -7.16 -0.48
N ILE A 48 2.91 -8.12 -1.38
CA ILE A 48 1.57 -8.39 -1.93
C ILE A 48 0.62 -8.87 -0.81
N ILE A 49 1.09 -9.77 0.07
CA ILE A 49 0.29 -10.25 1.21
C ILE A 49 -0.01 -9.08 2.17
N ALA A 50 0.98 -8.26 2.48
CA ALA A 50 0.81 -7.09 3.33
C ALA A 50 -0.22 -6.12 2.72
N LEU A 51 -0.13 -5.85 1.42
CA LEU A 51 -1.10 -5.01 0.70
C LEU A 51 -2.51 -5.61 0.72
N ALA A 52 -2.65 -6.91 0.52
CA ALA A 52 -3.95 -7.59 0.59
C ALA A 52 -4.57 -7.52 2.00
N LEU A 53 -3.74 -7.60 3.05
CA LEU A 53 -4.19 -7.45 4.43
C LEU A 53 -4.59 -6.01 4.75
N VAL A 54 -3.81 -5.02 4.32
CA VAL A 54 -4.08 -3.59 4.54
C VAL A 54 -5.30 -3.14 3.73
N GLY A 55 -5.45 -3.59 2.48
CA GLY A 55 -6.58 -3.27 1.60
C GLY A 55 -7.94 -3.72 2.15
N ARG A 56 -7.99 -4.74 3.04
CA ARG A 56 -9.23 -5.11 3.74
C ARG A 56 -9.73 -4.04 4.71
N PHE A 57 -8.84 -3.16 5.16
CA PHE A 57 -9.17 -2.04 6.03
C PHE A 57 -9.39 -0.74 5.25
N ALA A 58 -9.09 -0.73 3.95
CA ALA A 58 -9.39 0.41 3.09
C ALA A 58 -10.91 0.51 2.96
N SER A 59 -11.48 1.66 3.32
CA SER A 59 -12.87 1.93 2.98
C SER A 59 -12.97 2.01 1.46
N PRO A 60 -13.95 1.34 0.82
CA PRO A 60 -14.24 1.63 -0.56
C PRO A 60 -14.73 3.07 -0.61
N ASP A 61 -13.87 3.99 -1.07
CA ASP A 61 -14.30 5.33 -1.40
C ASP A 61 -15.49 5.19 -2.34
N LYS A 62 -16.64 5.74 -1.91
CA LYS A 62 -17.80 5.84 -2.78
C LYS A 62 -17.32 6.52 -4.07
N PRO A 63 -17.53 5.92 -5.25
CA PRO A 63 -17.13 6.55 -6.51
C PRO A 63 -17.70 7.96 -6.49
N GLY A 64 -16.80 8.93 -6.66
CA GLY A 64 -17.05 10.33 -6.37
C GLY A 64 -18.41 10.76 -6.89
N LYS A 65 -19.23 11.41 -6.04
CA LYS A 65 -20.39 12.13 -6.56
C LYS A 65 -19.86 13.04 -7.67
N PRO A 66 -20.31 12.88 -8.93
CA PRO A 66 -20.06 13.88 -9.93
C PRO A 66 -20.55 15.19 -9.33
N LYS A 67 -19.72 16.23 -9.38
CA LYS A 67 -20.12 17.59 -9.03
C LYS A 67 -21.05 18.14 -10.13
N ASP A 68 -22.04 17.36 -10.54
CA ASP A 68 -23.14 17.81 -11.37
C ASP A 68 -24.16 18.46 -10.44
N ARG A 69 -23.79 19.64 -9.95
CA ARG A 69 -24.78 20.65 -9.57
C ARG A 69 -24.49 21.93 -10.33
N LEU A 70 -24.76 21.81 -11.62
CA LEU A 70 -25.40 22.83 -12.44
C LEU A 70 -26.51 23.57 -11.63
N HIS A 71 -26.56 24.89 -11.78
CA HIS A 71 -27.64 25.82 -11.40
C HIS A 71 -27.86 26.17 -9.91
N ARG A 72 -27.23 27.28 -9.46
CA ARG A 72 -27.93 28.51 -9.05
C ARG A 72 -26.97 29.68 -8.89
#